data_AF-A0A4P7R868-F1
#
_entry.id   AF-A0A4P7R868-F1
#
_cell.length_a   1.000
_cell.length_b   1.000
_cell.length_c   1.000
_cell.angle_alpha   90.00
_cell.angle_beta   90.00
_cell.angle_gamma   90.00
#
_symmetry.space_group_name_H-M   'P 1'
#
loop_
_entity.id
_entity.type
_entity.pdbx_description
1 polymer ?
#
loop_
_entity_poly.entity_id
_entity_poly.type
_entity_poly.pdbx_seq_one_letter_code
_entity_poly.pdbx_strand_id
1 'polypeptide(L)'
;MITIYEPIYRPEQVLSEKSFIAYPHTSNDKFKKWREFRLHIEVYRAKLYENNKLTGIFSPKFGLKTHLSGEEFIAYCQSASDADVVFVNPFPQMRYRSYNIWMQAESNHPGITNCAQNLLTAAGIDIDIEKQPRHDHKTLAYSSFWVGSPTFWEQYVGGLLEKLAVFIEHNENHPAVVNALVETFHTDPTPFLPFITERLFTTYLSLHPELKVSSISLDPLDFCLMEAERKFVQSIIPEIDRADQLGSFSPELVHRMEEHCDALAQAARVHFRDTPHPHTGRTIT
;
A
#
# COMPACT_ATOMS: atom_id res chain seq x y z
N MET A 1 17.97 -5.43 -16.11
CA MET A 1 16.72 -6.23 -16.27
C MET A 1 15.68 -5.73 -15.28
N ILE A 2 14.39 -5.73 -15.63
CA ILE A 2 13.31 -5.49 -14.66
C ILE A 2 12.82 -6.86 -14.21
N THR A 3 12.76 -7.08 -12.90
CA THR A 3 12.43 -8.38 -12.32
C THR A 3 11.31 -8.23 -11.31
N ILE A 4 10.22 -8.95 -11.51
CA ILE A 4 9.08 -8.94 -10.60
C ILE A 4 8.85 -10.37 -10.14
N TYR A 5 8.84 -10.56 -8.83
CA TYR A 5 8.57 -11.83 -8.20
C TYR A 5 7.09 -11.97 -7.87
N GLU A 6 6.50 -13.15 -8.05
CA GLU A 6 5.17 -13.50 -7.54
C GLU A 6 5.31 -14.57 -6.45
N PRO A 7 4.80 -14.34 -5.22
CA PRO A 7 4.90 -15.31 -4.14
C PRO A 7 4.01 -16.53 -4.43
N ILE A 8 4.63 -17.70 -4.32
CA ILE A 8 3.98 -19.01 -4.41
C ILE A 8 3.73 -19.51 -2.99
N TYR A 9 2.46 -19.56 -2.59
CA TYR A 9 2.05 -19.94 -1.23
C TYR A 9 1.76 -21.43 -1.08
N ARG A 10 1.54 -22.15 -2.18
CA ARG A 10 1.20 -23.57 -2.19
C ARG A 10 1.94 -24.30 -3.31
N PRO A 11 2.32 -25.58 -3.13
CA PRO A 11 3.05 -26.34 -4.15
C PRO A 11 2.36 -26.39 -5.52
N GLU A 12 1.03 -26.41 -5.55
CA GLU A 12 0.22 -26.49 -6.76
C GLU A 12 -0.13 -25.12 -7.38
N GLN A 13 0.26 -24.02 -6.73
CA GLN A 13 -0.04 -22.69 -7.25
C GLN A 13 0.78 -22.41 -8.51
N VAL A 14 0.08 -21.99 -9.56
CA VAL A 14 0.69 -21.46 -10.79
C VAL A 14 0.76 -19.94 -10.73
N LEU A 15 1.68 -19.37 -11.50
CA LEU A 15 1.78 -17.92 -11.66
C LEU A 15 0.48 -17.36 -12.24
N SER A 16 0.00 -16.27 -11.65
CA SER A 16 -1.09 -15.49 -12.22
C SER A 16 -0.61 -14.63 -13.38
N GLU A 17 0.60 -14.07 -13.25
CA GLU A 17 1.27 -13.30 -14.31
C GLU A 17 2.44 -14.10 -14.90
N LYS A 18 2.36 -14.43 -16.19
CA LYS A 18 3.39 -15.24 -16.87
C LYS A 18 4.74 -14.52 -17.02
N SER A 19 4.71 -13.20 -17.01
CA SER A 19 5.89 -12.34 -17.09
C SER A 19 6.64 -12.19 -15.76
N PHE A 20 6.10 -12.72 -14.65
CA PHE A 20 6.74 -12.68 -13.34
C PHE A 20 7.55 -13.95 -13.05
N ILE A 21 8.41 -13.88 -12.03
CA ILE A 21 9.23 -15.00 -11.57
C ILE A 21 8.61 -15.58 -10.29
N ALA A 22 8.41 -16.89 -10.25
CA ALA A 22 7.94 -17.56 -9.05
C ALA A 22 8.92 -17.38 -7.88
N TYR A 23 8.40 -16.92 -6.74
CA TYR A 23 9.12 -16.83 -5.48
C TYR A 23 8.53 -17.81 -4.46
N PRO A 24 9.21 -18.93 -4.17
CA PRO A 24 8.73 -19.91 -3.20
C PRO A 24 8.66 -19.29 -1.80
N HIS A 25 7.47 -18.89 -1.37
CA HIS A 25 7.29 -18.32 -0.04
C HIS A 25 7.08 -19.45 0.95
N THR A 26 8.04 -19.64 1.84
CA THR A 26 7.92 -20.65 2.89
C THR A 26 6.98 -20.15 3.98
N SER A 27 5.88 -20.87 4.23
CA SER A 27 5.01 -20.57 5.35
C SER A 27 5.75 -20.85 6.65
N ASN A 28 6.09 -19.79 7.38
CA ASN A 28 6.58 -19.88 8.76
C ASN A 28 5.48 -19.36 9.69
N ASP A 29 4.89 -20.26 10.48
CA ASP A 29 3.82 -19.90 11.42
C ASP A 29 4.20 -18.79 12.39
N LYS A 30 5.50 -18.69 12.76
CA LYS A 30 6.00 -17.63 13.64
C LYS A 30 5.74 -16.23 13.11
N PHE A 31 5.81 -16.03 11.80
CA PHE A 31 5.71 -14.71 11.15
C PHE A 31 4.50 -14.60 10.21
N LYS A 32 3.54 -15.51 10.30
CA LYS A 32 2.32 -15.48 9.47
C LYS A 32 1.57 -14.15 9.54
N LYS A 33 1.61 -13.48 10.69
CA LYS A 33 0.99 -12.16 10.92
C LYS A 33 1.64 -11.01 10.14
N TRP A 34 2.86 -11.19 9.63
CA TRP A 34 3.55 -10.15 8.87
C TRP A 34 3.04 -10.05 7.42
N ARG A 35 2.49 -11.13 6.86
CA ARG A 35 1.97 -11.18 5.49
C ARG A 35 2.97 -10.61 4.47
N GLU A 36 2.56 -9.70 3.58
CA GLU A 36 3.38 -9.11 2.53
C GLU A 36 4.59 -8.31 3.04
N PHE A 37 4.54 -7.80 4.28
CA PHE A 37 5.73 -7.18 4.90
C PHE A 37 6.90 -8.15 4.93
N ARG A 38 6.63 -9.43 5.24
CA ARG A 38 7.66 -10.47 5.29
C ARG A 38 8.33 -10.68 3.94
N LEU A 39 7.57 -10.65 2.84
CA LEU A 39 8.09 -10.87 1.50
C LEU A 39 9.15 -9.84 1.12
N HIS A 40 8.94 -8.56 1.43
CA HIS A 40 9.95 -7.53 1.19
C HIS A 40 11.23 -7.79 1.98
N ILE A 41 11.10 -8.19 3.26
CA ILE A 41 12.24 -8.52 4.12
C ILE A 41 13.01 -9.73 3.59
N GLU A 42 12.32 -10.77 3.12
CA GLU A 42 12.97 -11.95 2.56
C GLU A 42 13.71 -11.63 1.24
N VAL A 43 13.08 -10.87 0.34
CA VAL A 43 13.71 -10.40 -0.91
C VAL A 43 14.92 -9.53 -0.62
N TYR A 44 14.83 -8.64 0.37
CA TYR A 44 15.91 -7.76 0.79
C TYR A 44 17.09 -8.55 1.38
N ARG A 45 16.84 -9.39 2.38
CA ARG A 45 17.88 -10.20 3.04
C ARG A 45 18.54 -11.19 2.09
N ALA A 46 17.81 -11.70 1.09
CA ALA A 46 18.35 -12.55 0.03
C ALA A 46 19.05 -11.78 -1.10
N LYS A 47 19.08 -10.44 -1.04
CA LYS A 47 19.73 -9.56 -2.04
C LYS A 47 19.25 -9.77 -3.47
N LEU A 48 18.00 -10.18 -3.64
CA LEU A 48 17.43 -10.48 -4.96
C LEU A 48 17.25 -9.24 -5.86
N TYR A 49 17.45 -8.04 -5.31
CA TYR A 49 17.35 -6.78 -6.03
C TYR A 49 18.69 -6.29 -6.61
N GLU A 50 19.86 -6.71 -6.09
CA GLU A 50 21.16 -6.08 -6.38
C GLU A 50 21.53 -6.07 -7.87
N ASN A 51 21.25 -7.16 -8.58
CA ASN A 51 21.66 -7.35 -9.97
C ASN A 51 20.58 -6.95 -10.99
N ASN A 52 19.53 -6.27 -10.54
CA ASN A 52 18.40 -5.86 -11.35
C ASN A 52 18.34 -4.34 -11.45
N LYS A 53 17.78 -3.84 -12.55
CA LYS A 53 17.54 -2.41 -12.74
C LYS A 53 16.41 -1.94 -11.83
N LEU A 54 15.31 -2.69 -11.82
CA LEU A 54 14.16 -2.50 -10.95
C LEU A 54 13.69 -3.88 -10.47
N THR A 55 13.36 -3.98 -9.19
CA THR A 55 12.89 -5.21 -8.55
C THR A 55 11.61 -4.97 -7.76
N GLY A 56 10.64 -5.86 -7.84
CA GLY A 56 9.42 -5.84 -7.02
C GLY A 56 8.93 -7.24 -6.67
N ILE A 57 7.98 -7.32 -5.74
CA ILE A 57 7.31 -8.57 -5.36
C ILE A 57 5.81 -8.36 -5.27
N PHE A 58 5.06 -8.90 -6.23
CA PHE A 58 3.64 -8.62 -6.41
C PHE A 58 2.79 -9.83 -6.06
N SER A 59 1.71 -9.62 -5.32
CA SER A 59 0.74 -10.69 -5.05
C SER A 59 0.12 -11.21 -6.35
N PRO A 60 -0.35 -12.48 -6.38
CA PRO A 60 -1.14 -13.04 -7.49
C PRO A 60 -2.39 -12.23 -7.87
N LYS A 61 -2.82 -11.28 -7.02
CA LYS A 61 -3.96 -10.39 -7.28
C LYS A 61 -3.58 -9.14 -8.10
N PHE A 62 -2.39 -9.06 -8.69
CA PHE A 62 -1.94 -7.90 -9.46
C PHE A 62 -2.94 -7.53 -10.56
N GLY A 63 -3.11 -8.37 -11.59
CA GLY A 63 -4.04 -8.08 -12.69
C GLY A 63 -5.48 -7.91 -12.24
N LEU A 64 -5.91 -8.64 -11.20
CA LEU A 64 -7.25 -8.48 -10.61
C LEU A 64 -7.47 -7.08 -10.04
N LYS A 65 -6.47 -6.49 -9.40
CA LYS A 65 -6.59 -5.21 -8.69
C LYS A 65 -6.24 -4.00 -9.55
N THR A 66 -5.41 -4.16 -10.58
CA THR A 66 -4.90 -3.06 -11.41
C THR A 66 -5.53 -3.02 -12.80
N HIS A 67 -6.13 -4.13 -13.25
CA HIS A 67 -6.55 -4.37 -14.63
C HIS A 67 -5.39 -4.27 -15.65
N LEU A 68 -4.14 -4.43 -15.18
CA LEU A 68 -2.94 -4.47 -16.01
C LEU A 68 -2.37 -5.89 -16.03
N SER A 69 -1.87 -6.32 -17.18
CA SER A 69 -0.97 -7.46 -17.26
C SER A 69 0.43 -7.12 -16.74
N GLY A 70 1.17 -8.14 -16.29
CA GLY A 70 2.57 -7.95 -15.91
C GLY A 70 3.44 -7.41 -17.07
N GLU A 71 3.13 -7.80 -18.32
CA GLU A 71 3.80 -7.32 -19.53
C GLU A 71 3.60 -5.82 -19.74
N GLU A 72 2.38 -5.31 -19.58
CA GLU A 72 2.08 -3.86 -19.67
C GLU A 72 2.83 -3.08 -18.60
N PHE A 73 2.85 -3.58 -17.37
CA PHE A 73 3.58 -2.94 -16.28
C PHE A 73 5.10 -2.92 -16.53
N ILE A 74 5.68 -4.02 -17.01
CA ILE A 74 7.10 -4.10 -17.36
C ILE A 74 7.42 -3.15 -18.51
N ALA A 75 6.58 -3.07 -19.54
CA ALA A 75 6.76 -2.14 -20.65
C ALA A 75 6.75 -0.68 -20.18
N TYR A 76 5.84 -0.33 -19.26
CA TYR A 76 5.83 0.99 -18.63
C TYR A 76 7.13 1.25 -17.86
N CYS A 77 7.60 0.30 -17.06
CA CYS A 77 8.88 0.41 -16.33
C CYS A 77 10.08 0.61 -17.26
N GLN A 78 10.06 0.00 -18.46
CA GLN A 78 11.11 0.21 -19.46
C GLN A 78 11.10 1.65 -20.00
N SER A 79 9.92 2.27 -20.13
CA SER A 79 9.79 3.67 -20.54
C SER A 79 10.21 4.66 -19.44
N ALA A 80 9.96 4.32 -18.17
CA ALA A 80 10.39 5.08 -16.98
C ALA A 80 11.83 4.73 -16.57
N SER A 81 12.73 4.72 -17.55
CA SER A 81 14.01 4.02 -17.44
C SER A 81 15.00 4.66 -16.44
N ASP A 82 14.78 5.90 -16.03
CA ASP A 82 15.60 6.62 -15.07
C ASP A 82 14.93 6.78 -13.69
N ALA A 83 13.77 6.15 -13.48
CA ALA A 83 13.07 6.18 -12.20
C ALA A 83 13.79 5.34 -11.13
N ASP A 84 13.80 5.84 -9.91
CA ASP A 84 14.22 5.09 -8.72
C ASP A 84 13.16 4.09 -8.28
N VAL A 85 11.89 4.44 -8.52
CA VAL A 85 10.74 3.61 -8.19
C VAL A 85 9.61 3.83 -9.20
N VAL A 86 8.99 2.72 -9.60
CA VAL A 86 7.80 2.71 -10.46
C VAL A 86 6.69 1.98 -9.73
N PHE A 87 5.49 2.54 -9.65
CA PHE A 87 4.37 1.88 -8.98
C PHE A 87 3.03 2.10 -9.68
N VAL A 88 2.04 1.30 -9.29
CA VAL A 88 0.64 1.52 -9.64
C VAL A 88 -0.21 1.46 -8.37
N ASN A 89 -1.11 2.43 -8.23
CA ASN A 89 -2.10 2.41 -7.17
C ASN A 89 -3.37 1.71 -7.66
N PRO A 90 -3.73 0.52 -7.14
CA PRO A 90 -4.95 -0.17 -7.54
C PRO A 90 -6.24 0.48 -7.00
N PHE A 91 -6.12 1.54 -6.21
CA PHE A 91 -7.25 2.28 -5.66
C PHE A 91 -7.12 3.79 -5.94
N PRO A 92 -7.06 4.20 -7.22
CA PRO A 92 -6.86 5.60 -7.62
C PRO A 92 -7.95 6.54 -7.08
N GLN A 93 -9.18 6.04 -6.92
CA GLN A 93 -10.33 6.80 -6.43
C GLN A 93 -10.18 7.28 -4.98
N MET A 94 -9.37 6.60 -4.17
CA MET A 94 -9.24 6.89 -2.75
C MET A 94 -8.68 8.29 -2.49
N ARG A 95 -7.85 8.81 -3.40
CA ARG A 95 -7.30 10.19 -3.31
C ARG A 95 -8.39 11.26 -3.25
N TYR A 96 -9.57 10.98 -3.79
CA TYR A 96 -10.69 11.93 -3.86
C TYR A 96 -11.52 11.97 -2.58
N ARG A 97 -11.36 10.99 -1.68
CA ARG A 97 -12.12 10.93 -0.42
C ARG A 97 -11.25 11.00 0.83
N SER A 98 -9.92 11.01 0.73
CA SER A 98 -9.03 11.17 1.88
C SER A 98 -7.90 12.14 1.56
N TYR A 99 -7.58 13.04 2.49
CA TYR A 99 -6.48 14.00 2.35
C TYR A 99 -5.13 13.29 2.20
N ASN A 100 -4.86 12.31 3.06
CA ASN A 100 -3.63 11.52 2.99
C ASN A 100 -3.93 10.04 3.28
N ILE A 101 -2.89 9.21 3.20
CA ILE A 101 -3.03 7.76 3.32
C ILE A 101 -3.40 7.33 4.75
N TRP A 102 -3.04 8.13 5.77
CA TRP A 102 -3.30 7.86 7.18
C TRP A 102 -4.71 8.24 7.60
N MET A 103 -5.30 9.30 7.03
CA MET A 103 -6.73 9.59 7.15
C MET A 103 -7.57 8.41 6.64
N GLN A 104 -7.23 7.88 5.45
CA GLN A 104 -7.90 6.67 4.95
C GLN A 104 -7.68 5.48 5.88
N ALA A 105 -6.47 5.33 6.42
CA ALA A 105 -6.13 4.26 7.35
C ALA A 105 -7.05 4.27 8.57
N GLU A 106 -7.18 5.43 9.22
CA GLU A 106 -7.94 5.59 10.46
C GLU A 106 -9.43 5.31 10.24
N SER A 107 -10.01 5.81 9.15
CA SER A 107 -11.41 5.53 8.78
C SER A 107 -11.68 4.03 8.58
N ASN A 108 -10.71 3.28 8.03
CA ASN A 108 -10.87 1.87 7.69
C ASN A 108 -10.44 0.92 8.82
N HIS A 109 -9.45 1.33 9.60
CA HIS A 109 -8.82 0.59 10.69
C HIS A 109 -8.64 1.51 11.91
N PRO A 110 -9.72 1.81 12.66
CA PRO A 110 -9.64 2.73 13.81
C PRO A 110 -8.53 2.33 14.80
N GLY A 111 -7.74 3.31 15.23
CA GLY A 111 -6.58 3.17 16.10
C GLY A 111 -5.24 2.91 15.39
N ILE A 112 -5.24 2.76 14.06
CA ILE A 112 -4.02 2.42 13.32
C ILE A 112 -2.96 3.53 13.36
N THR A 113 -3.36 4.80 13.35
CA THR A 113 -2.41 5.94 13.39
C THR A 113 -1.59 5.93 14.68
N ASN A 114 -2.28 5.84 15.83
CA ASN A 114 -1.65 5.69 17.14
C ASN A 114 -0.80 4.41 17.25
N CYS A 115 -1.30 3.30 16.70
CA CYS A 115 -0.55 2.04 16.68
C CYS A 115 0.75 2.18 15.87
N ALA A 116 0.69 2.81 14.69
CA ALA A 116 1.83 3.05 13.81
C ALA A 116 2.85 3.97 14.49
N GLN A 117 2.40 5.10 15.04
CA GLN A 117 3.29 6.05 15.71
C GLN A 117 4.02 5.39 16.88
N ASN A 118 3.32 4.66 17.74
CA ASN A 118 3.92 3.95 18.86
C ASN A 118 4.96 2.90 18.42
N LEU A 119 4.67 2.18 17.33
CA LEU A 119 5.58 1.18 16.78
C LEU A 119 6.85 1.83 16.20
N LEU A 120 6.70 2.90 15.42
CA LEU A 120 7.83 3.63 14.82
C LEU A 120 8.71 4.27 15.89
N THR A 121 8.10 4.94 16.87
CA THR A 121 8.82 5.55 18.00
C THR A 121 9.58 4.49 18.80
N ALA A 122 8.96 3.34 19.10
CA ALA A 122 9.62 2.26 19.83
C ALA A 122 10.80 1.64 19.05
N ALA A 123 10.70 1.59 17.72
CA ALA A 123 11.76 1.14 16.83
C ALA A 123 12.85 2.20 16.57
N GLY A 124 12.73 3.41 17.14
CA GLY A 124 13.67 4.51 16.93
C GLY A 124 13.61 5.10 15.51
N ILE A 125 12.46 4.99 14.84
CA ILE A 125 12.22 5.54 13.50
C ILE A 125 11.56 6.92 13.64
N ASP A 126 12.26 7.95 13.17
CA ASP A 126 11.80 9.34 13.23
C ASP A 126 10.86 9.67 12.06
N ILE A 127 9.62 9.20 12.18
CA ILE A 127 8.51 9.53 11.28
C ILE A 127 7.34 10.00 12.14
N ASP A 128 6.80 11.15 11.79
CA ASP A 128 5.60 11.73 12.41
C ASP A 128 4.37 11.46 11.52
N ILE A 129 3.48 10.60 12.00
CA ILE A 129 2.28 10.18 11.28
C ILE A 129 1.23 11.29 11.17
N GLU A 130 1.15 12.18 12.16
CA GLU A 130 0.16 13.26 12.17
C GLU A 130 0.53 14.38 11.18
N LYS A 131 1.82 14.57 10.90
CA LYS A 131 2.32 15.62 10.00
C LYS A 131 2.39 15.22 8.52
N GLN A 132 1.73 14.14 8.13
CA GLN A 132 1.80 13.64 6.76
C GLN A 132 1.03 14.55 5.78
N PRO A 133 1.65 14.94 4.64
CA PRO A 133 1.07 15.90 3.72
C PRO A 133 -0.08 15.29 2.91
N ARG A 134 -0.72 16.11 2.06
CA ARG A 134 -1.57 15.64 0.96
C ARG A 134 -0.82 14.57 0.14
N HIS A 135 -1.45 13.44 -0.11
CA HIS A 135 -0.95 12.43 -1.05
C HIS A 135 -1.79 12.43 -2.33
N ASP A 136 -1.15 12.72 -3.46
CA ASP A 136 -1.76 12.74 -4.78
C ASP A 136 -1.39 11.48 -5.61
N HIS A 137 -1.72 11.47 -6.90
CA HIS A 137 -1.41 10.35 -7.79
C HIS A 137 0.10 10.06 -7.97
N LYS A 138 0.99 10.95 -7.54
CA LYS A 138 2.44 10.79 -7.67
C LYS A 138 3.03 10.00 -6.51
N THR A 139 2.40 9.99 -5.34
CA THR A 139 2.94 9.31 -4.14
C THR A 139 2.01 8.27 -3.55
N LEU A 140 0.69 8.36 -3.79
CA LEU A 140 -0.30 7.53 -3.12
C LEU A 140 -0.37 6.12 -3.68
N ALA A 141 -0.15 5.10 -2.85
CA ALA A 141 -0.31 3.69 -3.18
C ALA A 141 -0.91 2.91 -2.00
N TYR A 142 -1.97 2.12 -2.25
CA TYR A 142 -2.63 1.25 -1.27
C TYR A 142 -2.34 -0.24 -1.53
N SER A 143 -1.11 -0.54 -1.98
CA SER A 143 -0.63 -1.92 -2.19
C SER A 143 0.88 -1.95 -2.43
N SER A 144 1.48 -3.13 -2.34
CA SER A 144 2.89 -3.38 -2.66
C SER A 144 3.19 -3.56 -4.15
N PHE A 145 2.43 -2.91 -5.04
CA PHE A 145 2.65 -2.96 -6.50
C PHE A 145 3.64 -1.88 -6.96
N TRP A 146 4.88 -1.99 -6.50
CA TRP A 146 6.00 -1.13 -6.85
C TRP A 146 7.26 -1.92 -7.18
N VAL A 147 8.05 -1.44 -8.13
CA VAL A 147 9.40 -1.90 -8.40
C VAL A 147 10.39 -0.79 -8.07
N GLY A 148 11.47 -1.12 -7.39
CA GLY A 148 12.50 -0.17 -6.95
C GLY A 148 13.87 -0.50 -7.51
N SER A 149 14.70 0.53 -7.71
CA SER A 149 16.12 0.40 -8.02
C SER A 149 16.88 -0.22 -6.85
N PRO A 150 18.10 -0.75 -7.05
CA PRO A 150 18.89 -1.26 -5.92
C PRO A 150 19.10 -0.22 -4.81
N THR A 151 19.34 1.03 -5.19
CA THR A 151 19.45 2.15 -4.24
C THR A 151 18.16 2.36 -3.46
N PHE A 152 17.00 2.34 -4.14
CA PHE A 152 15.71 2.45 -3.48
C PHE A 152 15.47 1.30 -2.48
N TRP A 153 15.80 0.06 -2.85
CA TRP A 153 15.69 -1.09 -1.95
C TRP A 153 16.55 -0.94 -0.70
N GLU A 154 17.79 -0.48 -0.82
CA GLU A 154 18.65 -0.22 0.33
C GLU A 154 18.09 0.86 1.24
N GLN A 155 17.58 1.95 0.66
CA GLN A 155 17.11 3.09 1.45
C GLN A 155 15.74 2.84 2.08
N TYR A 156 14.75 2.41 1.30
CA TYR A 156 13.40 2.15 1.80
C TYR A 156 13.33 0.83 2.56
N VAL A 157 13.70 -0.29 1.93
CA VAL A 157 13.53 -1.59 2.57
C VAL A 157 14.60 -1.80 3.63
N GLY A 158 15.88 -1.56 3.33
CA GLY A 158 16.96 -1.66 4.32
C GLY A 158 16.91 -0.58 5.40
N GLY A 159 16.72 0.68 4.99
CA GLY A 159 16.79 1.83 5.89
C GLY A 159 15.56 2.04 6.77
N LEU A 160 14.39 1.50 6.40
CA LEU A 160 13.14 1.65 7.14
C LEU A 160 12.49 0.30 7.49
N LEU A 161 12.16 -0.53 6.50
CA LEU A 161 11.40 -1.77 6.75
C LEU A 161 12.20 -2.83 7.54
N GLU A 162 13.47 -3.03 7.22
CA GLU A 162 14.36 -3.98 7.90
C GLU A 162 14.64 -3.55 9.34
N LYS A 163 14.83 -2.25 9.60
CA LYS A 163 14.96 -1.75 10.97
C LYS A 163 13.72 -2.07 11.81
N LEU A 164 12.54 -1.88 11.23
CA LEU A 164 11.28 -2.23 11.87
C LEU A 164 11.17 -3.75 12.09
N ALA A 165 11.55 -4.55 11.10
CA ALA A 165 11.55 -6.01 11.18
C ALA A 165 12.47 -6.52 12.31
N VAL A 166 13.71 -6.02 12.36
CA VAL A 166 14.68 -6.34 13.41
C VAL A 166 14.15 -5.96 14.78
N PHE A 167 13.53 -4.78 14.93
CA PHE A 167 12.91 -4.38 16.20
C PHE A 167 11.83 -5.37 16.63
N ILE A 168 10.90 -5.73 15.74
CA ILE A 168 9.82 -6.68 16.04
C ILE A 168 10.38 -8.06 16.41
N GLU A 169 11.38 -8.57 15.67
CA GLU A 169 12.00 -9.88 15.92
C GLU A 169 12.66 -9.97 17.30
N HIS A 170 13.25 -8.88 17.81
CA HIS A 170 13.96 -8.85 19.09
C HIS A 170 13.07 -8.42 20.27
N ASN A 171 11.86 -7.91 20.02
CA ASN A 171 11.00 -7.30 21.03
C ASN A 171 9.55 -7.81 20.95
N GLU A 172 9.35 -9.11 20.76
CA GLU A 172 8.03 -9.73 20.54
C GLU A 172 6.99 -9.41 21.64
N ASN A 173 7.43 -9.19 22.88
CA ASN A 173 6.58 -8.88 24.03
C ASN A 173 6.45 -7.37 24.30
N HIS A 174 7.10 -6.50 23.52
CA HIS A 174 6.98 -5.06 23.69
C HIS A 174 5.55 -4.60 23.35
N PRO A 175 4.92 -3.72 24.16
CA PRO A 175 3.52 -3.34 23.96
C PRO A 175 3.21 -2.83 22.54
N ALA A 176 4.09 -2.02 21.95
CA ALA A 176 3.91 -1.53 20.58
C ALA A 176 3.90 -2.66 19.53
N VAL A 177 4.72 -3.70 19.72
CA VAL A 177 4.77 -4.87 18.83
C VAL A 177 3.51 -5.71 19.00
N VAL A 178 3.13 -6.00 20.24
CA VAL A 178 1.91 -6.75 20.56
C VAL A 178 0.69 -6.08 19.93
N ASN A 179 0.55 -4.76 20.11
CA ASN A 179 -0.56 -3.99 19.56
C ASN A 179 -0.58 -4.00 18.02
N ALA A 180 0.59 -3.90 17.37
CA ALA A 180 0.67 -3.97 15.91
C ALA A 180 0.28 -5.36 15.34
N LEU A 181 0.32 -6.40 16.17
CA LEU A 181 -0.04 -7.78 15.82
C LEU A 181 -1.48 -8.16 16.25
N VAL A 182 -2.25 -7.21 16.79
CA VAL A 182 -3.70 -7.34 17.05
C VAL A 182 -4.46 -7.20 15.74
N GLU A 183 -5.46 -8.07 15.54
CA GLU A 183 -6.33 -8.06 14.37
C GLU A 183 -7.20 -6.79 14.33
N THR A 184 -7.33 -6.22 13.14
CA THR A 184 -8.21 -5.10 12.85
C THR A 184 -9.31 -5.53 11.87
N PHE A 185 -10.30 -4.65 11.67
CA PHE A 185 -11.39 -4.89 10.73
C PHE A 185 -10.85 -5.02 9.30
N HIS A 186 -11.11 -6.16 8.65
CA HIS A 186 -10.80 -6.41 7.25
C HIS A 186 -11.60 -7.63 6.72
N THR A 187 -11.54 -7.91 5.41
CA THR A 187 -12.21 -9.06 4.77
C THR A 187 -11.81 -10.40 5.41
N ASP A 188 -10.56 -10.49 5.87
CA ASP A 188 -10.03 -11.62 6.64
C ASP A 188 -9.35 -11.05 7.89
N PRO A 189 -9.40 -11.73 9.05
CA PRO A 189 -8.71 -11.28 10.27
C PRO A 189 -7.23 -10.99 9.99
N THR A 190 -6.86 -9.70 10.05
CA THR A 190 -5.56 -9.20 9.60
C THR A 190 -5.03 -8.23 10.65
N PRO A 191 -3.78 -8.38 11.10
CA PRO A 191 -3.21 -7.45 12.07
C PRO A 191 -3.00 -6.06 11.49
N PHE A 192 -2.78 -5.06 12.35
CA PHE A 192 -2.43 -3.70 11.90
C PHE A 192 -1.12 -3.67 11.09
N LEU A 193 -0.13 -4.50 11.43
CA LEU A 193 1.22 -4.43 10.88
C LEU A 193 1.28 -4.40 9.33
N PRO A 194 0.64 -5.31 8.56
CA PRO A 194 0.58 -5.22 7.10
C PRO A 194 0.07 -3.86 6.61
N PHE A 195 -1.02 -3.35 7.19
CA PHE A 195 -1.61 -2.07 6.82
C PHE A 195 -0.70 -0.88 7.13
N ILE A 196 0.01 -0.93 8.26
CA ILE A 196 1.03 0.07 8.63
C ILE A 196 2.14 0.07 7.57
N THR A 197 2.69 -1.11 7.27
CA THR A 197 3.85 -1.23 6.36
C THR A 197 3.52 -0.87 4.92
N GLU A 198 2.30 -1.17 4.45
CA GLU A 198 1.80 -0.71 3.15
C GLU A 198 1.81 0.83 3.05
N ARG A 199 1.39 1.50 4.13
CA ARG A 199 1.28 2.96 4.17
C ARG A 199 2.63 3.67 4.29
N LEU A 200 3.60 2.99 4.91
CA LEU A 200 4.97 3.47 4.98
C LEU A 200 5.61 3.66 3.61
N PHE A 201 5.17 2.96 2.56
CA PHE A 201 5.66 3.22 1.20
C PHE A 201 5.33 4.65 0.76
N THR A 202 4.05 5.04 0.78
CA THR A 202 3.64 6.39 0.41
C THR A 202 4.25 7.44 1.34
N THR A 203 4.28 7.21 2.64
CA THR A 203 4.96 8.12 3.58
C THR A 203 6.43 8.30 3.25
N TYR A 204 7.13 7.22 2.89
CA TYR A 204 8.53 7.28 2.50
C TYR A 204 8.72 8.16 1.25
N LEU A 205 7.90 7.97 0.20
CA LEU A 205 7.98 8.81 -1.00
C LEU A 205 7.77 10.30 -0.70
N SER A 206 6.85 10.62 0.22
CA SER A 206 6.60 12.01 0.61
C SER A 206 7.72 12.65 1.43
N LEU A 207 8.50 11.86 2.16
CA LEU A 207 9.66 12.32 2.92
C LEU A 207 10.93 12.43 2.07
N HIS A 208 10.93 11.82 0.88
CA HIS A 208 12.08 11.70 -0.01
C HIS A 208 11.80 12.30 -1.40
N PRO A 209 11.56 13.63 -1.51
CA PRO A 209 11.24 14.29 -2.77
C PRO A 209 12.40 14.28 -3.79
N GLU A 210 13.61 13.89 -3.37
CA GLU A 210 14.76 13.66 -4.25
C GLU A 210 14.63 12.42 -5.13
N LEU A 211 13.75 11.48 -4.77
CA LEU A 211 13.55 10.25 -5.54
C LEU A 211 12.84 10.54 -6.87
N LYS A 212 13.31 9.88 -7.93
CA LYS A 212 12.61 9.88 -9.21
C LYS A 212 11.49 8.85 -9.18
N VAL A 213 10.29 9.32 -8.85
CA VAL A 213 9.09 8.50 -8.75
C VAL A 213 8.31 8.53 -10.07
N SER A 214 7.90 7.36 -10.56
CA SER A 214 7.00 7.21 -11.70
C SER A 214 5.77 6.38 -11.30
N SER A 215 4.58 6.85 -11.66
CA SER A 215 3.32 6.16 -11.32
C SER A 215 2.44 5.97 -12.55
N ILE A 216 1.87 4.76 -12.68
CA ILE A 216 0.85 4.49 -13.68
C ILE A 216 -0.47 5.08 -13.19
N SER A 217 -1.02 6.01 -13.97
CA SER A 217 -2.32 6.61 -13.69
C SER A 217 -3.44 5.70 -14.21
N LEU A 218 -4.43 5.46 -13.36
CA LEU A 218 -5.63 4.69 -13.66
C LEU A 218 -6.85 5.61 -13.49
N ASP A 219 -7.91 5.41 -14.29
CA ASP A 219 -9.13 6.22 -14.17
C ASP A 219 -9.82 5.92 -12.83
N PRO A 220 -9.97 6.90 -11.91
CA PRO A 220 -10.59 6.67 -10.61
C PRO A 220 -12.01 6.11 -10.70
N LEU A 221 -12.77 6.45 -11.74
CA LEU A 221 -14.16 6.01 -11.84
C LEU A 221 -14.25 4.51 -12.11
N ASP A 222 -13.30 3.93 -12.84
CA ASP A 222 -13.28 2.50 -13.17
C ASP A 222 -13.03 1.61 -11.94
N PHE A 223 -12.44 2.16 -10.88
CA PHE A 223 -12.10 1.43 -9.65
C PHE A 223 -13.08 1.70 -8.50
N CYS A 224 -14.12 2.50 -8.72
CA CYS A 224 -15.20 2.67 -7.73
C CYS A 224 -16.00 1.37 -7.59
N LEU A 225 -16.07 0.84 -6.37
CA LEU A 225 -16.66 -0.47 -6.09
C LEU A 225 -18.17 -0.40 -5.85
N MET A 226 -18.71 0.80 -5.63
CA MET A 226 -20.13 1.06 -5.39
C MET A 226 -20.62 2.21 -6.27
N GLU A 227 -21.88 2.17 -6.73
CA GLU A 227 -22.47 3.27 -7.51
C GLU A 227 -22.48 4.59 -6.72
N ALA A 228 -22.73 4.53 -5.40
CA ALA A 228 -22.66 5.68 -4.52
C ALA A 228 -21.24 6.29 -4.45
N GLU A 229 -20.20 5.44 -4.38
CA GLU A 229 -18.81 5.89 -4.44
C GLU A 229 -18.50 6.54 -5.78
N ARG A 230 -18.92 5.93 -6.90
CA ARG A 230 -18.72 6.48 -8.25
C ARG A 230 -19.35 7.86 -8.39
N LYS A 231 -20.61 8.03 -7.97
CA LYS A 231 -21.32 9.33 -8.01
C LYS A 231 -20.62 10.38 -7.14
N PHE A 232 -20.19 9.98 -5.95
CA PHE A 232 -19.44 10.86 -5.05
C PHE A 232 -18.12 11.32 -5.69
N VAL A 233 -17.28 10.38 -6.13
CA VAL A 233 -15.97 10.66 -6.72
C VAL A 233 -16.15 11.56 -7.95
N GLN A 234 -17.10 11.25 -8.83
CA GLN A 234 -17.41 12.08 -9.99
C GLN A 234 -17.77 13.53 -9.62
N SER A 235 -18.50 13.73 -8.53
CA SER A 235 -18.91 15.07 -8.09
C SER A 235 -17.77 15.90 -7.50
N ILE A 236 -16.78 15.26 -6.88
CA ILE A 236 -15.72 15.94 -6.11
C ILE A 236 -14.41 16.12 -6.91
N ILE A 237 -14.22 15.36 -8.00
CA ILE A 237 -13.04 15.45 -8.87
C ILE A 237 -12.63 16.90 -9.18
N PRO A 238 -13.53 17.80 -9.66
CA PRO A 238 -13.13 19.15 -10.04
C PRO A 238 -12.60 19.99 -8.87
N GLU A 239 -13.14 19.79 -7.66
CA GLU A 239 -12.72 20.52 -6.47
C GLU A 239 -11.34 20.02 -5.98
N ILE A 240 -11.16 18.70 -5.90
CA ILE A 240 -9.90 18.10 -5.43
C ILE A 240 -8.77 18.30 -6.43
N ASP A 241 -9.02 18.13 -7.72
CA ASP A 241 -7.99 18.35 -8.74
C ASP A 241 -7.53 19.82 -8.77
N ARG A 242 -8.46 20.76 -8.54
CA ARG A 242 -8.11 22.18 -8.38
C ARG A 242 -7.26 22.42 -7.13
N ALA A 243 -7.61 21.82 -6.00
CA ALA A 243 -6.84 21.93 -4.76
C ALA A 243 -5.42 21.34 -4.91
N ASP A 244 -5.29 20.19 -5.56
CA ASP A 244 -4.01 19.56 -5.89
C ASP A 244 -3.16 20.45 -6.82
N GLN A 245 -3.76 21.01 -7.88
CA GLN A 245 -3.05 21.94 -8.78
C GLN A 245 -2.56 23.20 -8.08
N LEU A 246 -3.32 23.71 -7.11
CA LEU A 246 -2.95 24.88 -6.31
C LEU A 246 -1.98 24.52 -5.17
N GLY A 247 -1.78 23.23 -4.87
CA GLY A 247 -1.02 22.78 -3.71
C GLY A 247 -1.61 23.27 -2.38
N SER A 248 -2.92 23.54 -2.34
CA SER A 248 -3.57 24.21 -1.22
C SER A 248 -4.91 23.57 -0.90
N PHE A 249 -5.03 23.09 0.34
CA PHE A 249 -6.25 22.50 0.89
C PHE A 249 -6.65 23.31 2.10
N SER A 250 -7.85 23.90 2.06
CA SER A 250 -8.37 24.63 3.22
C SER A 250 -8.75 23.65 4.35
N PRO A 251 -8.70 24.07 5.63
CA PRO A 251 -9.15 23.23 6.73
C PRO A 251 -10.56 22.68 6.54
N GLU A 252 -11.47 23.46 5.95
CA GLU A 252 -12.85 23.04 5.65
C GLU A 252 -12.91 21.97 4.57
N LEU A 253 -12.03 22.02 3.56
CA LEU A 253 -11.93 20.96 2.56
C LEU A 253 -11.37 19.68 3.18
N VAL A 254 -10.30 19.77 3.97
CA VAL A 254 -9.70 18.62 4.66
C VAL A 254 -10.72 17.95 5.59
N HIS A 255 -11.47 18.74 6.34
CA HIS A 255 -12.51 18.22 7.23
C HIS A 255 -13.65 17.52 6.45
N ARG A 256 -14.13 18.11 5.34
CA ARG A 256 -15.12 17.43 4.48
C ARG A 256 -14.58 16.11 3.91
N MET A 257 -13.30 16.08 3.52
CA MET A 257 -12.67 14.83 3.07
C MET A 257 -12.67 13.78 4.17
N GLU A 258 -12.36 14.14 5.41
CA GLU A 258 -12.43 13.23 6.57
C GLU A 258 -13.84 12.66 6.76
N GLU A 259 -14.86 13.52 6.80
CA GLU A 259 -16.27 13.10 6.92
C GLU A 259 -16.69 12.16 5.78
N HIS A 260 -16.29 12.46 4.54
CA HIS A 260 -16.57 11.62 3.38
C HIS A 260 -15.82 10.29 3.42
N CYS A 261 -14.57 10.29 3.89
CA CYS A 261 -13.77 9.08 4.06
C CYS A 261 -14.48 8.11 5.01
N ASP A 262 -14.91 8.61 6.17
CA ASP A 262 -15.62 7.85 7.20
C ASP A 262 -16.98 7.35 6.70
N ALA A 263 -17.79 8.23 6.10
CA ALA A 263 -19.11 7.86 5.60
C ALA A 263 -19.03 6.77 4.52
N LEU A 264 -18.09 6.89 3.57
CA LEU A 264 -17.90 5.88 2.53
C LEU A 264 -17.29 4.59 3.07
N ALA A 265 -16.40 4.65 4.07
CA ALA A 265 -15.88 3.46 4.73
C ALA A 265 -17.02 2.70 5.44
N GLN A 266 -17.90 3.40 6.18
CA GLN A 266 -19.07 2.80 6.81
C GLN A 266 -20.05 2.23 5.78
N ALA A 267 -20.34 2.96 4.70
CA ALA A 267 -21.20 2.48 3.63
C ALA A 267 -20.65 1.21 2.97
N ALA A 268 -19.34 1.14 2.72
CA ALA A 268 -18.68 -0.05 2.20
C ALA A 268 -18.82 -1.26 3.15
N ARG A 269 -18.64 -1.05 4.47
CA ARG A 269 -18.83 -2.11 5.48
C ARG A 269 -20.25 -2.69 5.46
N VAL A 270 -21.25 -1.82 5.33
CA VAL A 270 -22.65 -2.27 5.23
C VAL A 270 -22.89 -2.99 3.91
N HIS A 271 -22.45 -2.42 2.79
CA HIS A 271 -22.68 -2.99 1.47
C HIS A 271 -22.06 -4.38 1.30
N PHE A 272 -20.80 -4.54 1.69
CA PHE A 272 -20.08 -5.80 1.51
C PHE A 272 -20.40 -6.87 2.56
N ARG A 273 -21.20 -6.54 3.58
CA ARG A 273 -21.80 -7.56 4.46
C ARG A 273 -22.74 -8.48 3.69
N ASP A 274 -23.50 -7.88 2.78
CA ASP A 274 -24.56 -8.57 2.03
C ASP A 274 -24.19 -8.80 0.55
N THR A 275 -23.12 -8.14 0.07
CA THR A 275 -22.65 -8.23 -1.32
C THR A 275 -21.23 -8.78 -1.38
N PRO A 276 -20.93 -9.80 -2.21
CA PRO A 276 -19.56 -10.29 -2.38
C PRO A 276 -18.60 -9.19 -2.85
N HIS A 277 -17.49 -9.02 -2.15
CA HIS A 277 -16.48 -8.03 -2.49
C HIS A 277 -15.67 -8.47 -3.73
N PRO A 278 -15.45 -7.60 -4.74
CA PRO A 278 -14.90 -8.00 -6.04
C PRO A 278 -13.49 -8.60 -5.97
N HIS A 279 -12.65 -8.17 -5.01
CA HIS A 279 -11.27 -8.68 -4.86
C HIS A 279 -11.14 -9.95 -3.99
N THR A 280 -12.24 -10.43 -3.41
CA THR A 280 -12.25 -11.64 -2.55
C THR A 280 -13.28 -12.67 -3.01
N GLY A 281 -14.31 -12.25 -3.75
CA GLY A 281 -15.46 -13.07 -4.10
C GLY A 281 -16.32 -13.48 -2.90
N ARG A 282 -16.15 -12.83 -1.74
CA ARG A 282 -16.80 -13.18 -0.47
C ARG A 282 -17.39 -11.93 0.18
N THR A 283 -18.43 -12.11 0.99
CA THR A 283 -18.93 -11.06 1.88
C THR A 283 -17.93 -10.79 3.01
N ILE A 284 -18.03 -9.60 3.61
CA ILE A 284 -17.19 -9.11 4.69
C ILE A 284 -18.01 -9.04 5.97
N THR A 285 -17.65 -9.83 6.97
CA THR A 285 -18.33 -9.89 8.28
C THR A 285 -17.58 -9.10 9.34
#